data_AF-A0A7W6SH37-F1
#
_entry.id   AF-A0A7W6SH37-F1
#
_cell.length_a   1.000
_cell.length_b   1.000
_cell.length_c   1.000
_cell.angle_alpha   90.00
_cell.angle_beta   90.00
_cell.angle_gamma   90.00
#
_symmetry.space_group_name_H-M   'P 1'
#
loop_
_entity.id
_entity.type
_entity.pdbx_description
1 polymer ?
#
loop_
_entity_poly.entity_id
_entity_poly.type
_entity_poly.pdbx_seq_one_letter_code
_entity_poly.pdbx_strand_id
1 'polypeptide(L)'
;MGPTIKLVGFLLFLAGAGSIVYLQHCISEYRSSVPKPRVVGPFTAIRASFRWVHDPNDLLVSEECLANLRRTKTAALVTAAIWVILGIFIIAARALDV
;
A
#
# COMPACT_ATOMS: atom_id res chain seq x y z
N MET A 1 1.04 13.27 -30.49
CA MET A 1 0.70 13.57 -29.07
C MET A 1 0.98 15.02 -28.66
N GLY A 2 -0.05 15.77 -28.25
CA GLY A 2 0.07 17.15 -27.78
C GLY A 2 0.73 17.31 -26.38
N PRO A 3 1.14 18.55 -26.00
CA PRO A 3 1.82 18.84 -24.73
C PRO A 3 0.95 18.51 -23.49
N THR A 4 -0.36 18.58 -23.62
CA THR A 4 -1.34 18.26 -22.57
C THR A 4 -1.29 16.78 -22.16
N ILE A 5 -1.14 15.86 -23.10
CA ILE A 5 -1.08 14.41 -22.83
C ILE A 5 0.20 14.07 -22.03
N LYS A 6 1.32 14.73 -22.37
CA LYS A 6 2.60 14.57 -21.65
C LYS A 6 2.51 15.09 -20.21
N LEU A 7 1.86 16.24 -20.01
CA LEU A 7 1.63 16.81 -18.68
C LEU A 7 0.78 15.87 -17.82
N VAL A 8 -0.34 15.37 -18.36
CA VAL A 8 -1.24 14.45 -17.65
C VAL A 8 -0.53 13.15 -17.29
N GLY A 9 0.26 12.59 -18.21
CA GLY A 9 1.07 11.40 -17.93
C GLY A 9 2.10 11.62 -16.82
N PHE A 10 2.78 12.77 -16.82
CA PHE A 10 3.74 13.12 -15.78
C PHE A 10 3.07 13.29 -14.40
N LEU A 11 1.91 13.95 -14.34
CA LEU A 11 1.14 14.10 -13.10
C LEU A 11 0.65 12.74 -12.56
N LEU A 12 0.18 11.84 -13.43
CA LEU A 12 -0.22 10.48 -13.04
C LEU A 12 0.97 9.68 -12.51
N PHE A 13 2.16 9.84 -13.12
CA PHE A 13 3.38 9.21 -12.64
C PHE A 13 3.77 9.71 -11.24
N LEU A 14 3.74 11.03 -11.01
CA LEU A 14 4.01 11.62 -9.69
C LEU A 14 3.00 11.15 -8.64
N ALA A 15 1.71 11.08 -8.98
CA ALA A 15 0.68 10.57 -8.09
C ALA A 15 0.93 9.08 -7.74
N GLY A 16 1.33 8.28 -8.72
CA GLY A 16 1.73 6.88 -8.52
C GLY A 16 2.92 6.74 -7.57
N ALA A 17 4.00 7.50 -7.82
CA ALA A 17 5.19 7.50 -6.97
C ALA A 17 4.86 7.97 -5.54
N GLY A 18 4.10 9.05 -5.38
CA GLY A 18 3.67 9.56 -4.08
C GLY A 18 2.80 8.56 -3.32
N SER A 19 1.91 7.84 -4.00
CA SER A 19 1.06 6.82 -3.37
C SER A 19 1.88 5.65 -2.80
N ILE A 20 2.96 5.24 -3.47
CA ILE A 20 3.87 4.19 -2.96
C ILE A 20 4.61 4.67 -1.71
N VAL A 21 5.16 5.88 -1.73
CA VAL A 21 5.87 6.45 -0.58
C VAL A 21 4.93 6.55 0.61
N TYR A 22 3.69 7.02 0.40
CA TYR A 22 2.68 7.09 1.44
C TYR A 22 2.30 5.69 1.97
N LEU A 23 2.12 4.70 1.08
CA LEU A 23 1.85 3.33 1.48
C LEU A 23 2.99 2.75 2.33
N GLN A 24 4.24 2.97 1.93
CA GLN A 24 5.42 2.55 2.70
C GLN A 24 5.45 3.21 4.08
N HIS A 25 5.12 4.50 4.16
CA HIS A 25 5.03 5.22 5.43
C HIS A 25 3.96 4.59 6.34
N CYS A 26 2.75 4.34 5.84
CA CYS A 26 1.69 3.68 6.60
C CYS A 26 2.05 2.25 7.03
N ILE A 27 2.77 1.49 6.21
CA ILE A 27 3.26 0.15 6.56
C ILE A 27 4.30 0.24 7.69
N SER A 28 5.19 1.23 7.63
CA SER A 28 6.20 1.46 8.66
C SER A 28 5.56 1.83 9.99
N GLU A 29 4.61 2.76 9.99
CA GLU A 29 3.83 3.13 11.18
C GLU A 29 3.08 1.93 11.75
N TYR A 30 2.37 1.18 10.90
CA TYR A 30 1.69 -0.05 11.32
C TYR A 30 2.67 -1.03 11.99
N ARG A 31 3.78 -1.36 11.33
CA ARG A 31 4.81 -2.26 11.90
C ARG A 31 5.40 -1.76 13.21
N SER A 32 5.52 -0.45 13.40
CA SER A 32 6.02 0.13 14.64
C SER A 32 5.02 -0.05 15.80
N SER A 33 3.72 0.02 15.50
CA SER A 33 2.63 -0.17 16.47
C SER A 33 2.24 -1.63 16.69
N VAL A 34 2.73 -2.55 15.86
CA VAL A 34 2.40 -3.98 15.99
C VAL A 34 3.12 -4.57 17.20
N PRO A 35 2.39 -5.20 18.14
CA PRO A 35 3.01 -5.89 19.26
C PRO A 35 3.86 -7.05 18.72
N LYS A 36 5.17 -7.00 19.01
CA LYS A 36 6.11 -8.04 18.59
C LYS A 36 5.74 -9.34 19.33
N PRO A 37 5.45 -10.45 18.63
CA PRO A 37 5.13 -11.70 19.31
C PRO A 37 6.32 -12.14 20.18
N ARG A 38 6.05 -12.57 21.42
CA ARG A 38 7.06 -13.25 22.24
C ARG A 38 7.39 -14.58 21.57
N VAL A 39 8.52 -14.61 20.87
CA VAL A 39 8.94 -15.78 20.10
C VAL A 39 9.51 -16.84 21.04
N VAL A 40 8.68 -17.77 21.48
CA VAL A 40 9.10 -18.97 22.22
C VAL A 40 9.37 -20.09 21.20
N GLY A 41 10.54 -20.03 20.53
CA GLY A 41 11.06 -21.10 19.67
C GLY A 41 11.10 -20.84 18.15
N PRO A 42 11.80 -21.69 17.38
CA PRO A 42 12.03 -21.48 15.95
C PRO A 42 10.77 -21.67 15.10
N PHE A 43 9.90 -22.63 15.45
CA PHE A 43 8.65 -22.87 14.72
C PHE A 43 7.61 -21.76 14.93
N THR A 44 7.58 -21.14 16.11
CA THR A 44 6.73 -19.97 16.39
C THR A 44 7.28 -18.71 15.73
N ALA A 45 8.60 -18.59 15.55
CA ALA A 45 9.22 -17.52 14.76
C ALA A 45 8.79 -17.57 13.29
N ILE A 46 8.84 -18.75 12.69
CA ILE A 46 8.42 -18.97 11.30
C ILE A 46 6.92 -18.67 11.17
N ARG A 47 6.09 -19.22 12.06
CA ARG A 47 4.64 -18.94 12.06
C ARG A 47 4.32 -17.47 12.26
N ALA A 48 5.07 -16.75 13.09
CA ALA A 48 4.94 -15.31 13.28
C ALA A 48 5.35 -14.52 12.03
N SER A 49 6.41 -14.95 11.32
CA SER A 49 6.84 -14.30 10.06
C SER A 49 5.86 -14.50 8.90
N PHE A 50 5.10 -15.60 8.88
CA PHE A 50 4.05 -15.84 7.90
C PHE A 50 2.72 -15.16 8.24
N ARG A 51 2.55 -14.65 9.47
CA ARG A 51 1.37 -13.86 9.87
C ARG A 51 1.49 -12.44 9.29
N TRP A 52 1.14 -12.29 8.02
CA TRP A 52 1.12 -11.00 7.32
C TRP A 52 0.05 -10.04 7.84
N VAL A 53 -1.03 -10.57 8.46
CA VAL A 53 -2.14 -9.79 9.00
C VAL A 53 -2.52 -10.36 10.37
N HIS A 54 -2.58 -9.51 11.40
CA HIS A 54 -3.12 -9.91 12.71
C HIS A 54 -4.64 -10.02 12.63
N ASP A 55 -5.20 -10.92 13.42
CA ASP A 55 -6.64 -10.99 13.60
C ASP A 55 -7.10 -9.67 14.24
N PRO A 56 -7.96 -8.87 13.58
CA PRO A 56 -8.42 -7.60 14.12
C PRO A 56 -9.24 -7.75 15.41
N ASN A 57 -9.64 -8.97 15.79
CA ASN A 57 -10.34 -9.27 17.04
C ASN A 57 -9.41 -9.72 18.19
N ASP A 58 -8.09 -9.69 18.00
CA ASP A 58 -7.14 -10.09 19.03
C ASP A 58 -7.08 -9.02 20.14
N LEU A 59 -7.39 -9.41 21.39
CA LEU A 59 -7.48 -8.52 22.56
C LEU A 59 -6.15 -7.81 22.90
N LEU A 60 -5.05 -8.24 22.28
CA LEU A 60 -3.72 -7.67 22.44
C LEU A 60 -3.41 -6.53 21.46
N VAL A 61 -4.32 -6.21 20.54
CA VAL A 61 -4.13 -5.16 19.53
C VAL A 61 -4.66 -3.83 20.07
N SER A 62 -3.79 -2.82 20.17
CA SER A 62 -4.21 -1.47 20.55
C SER A 62 -5.10 -0.83 19.49
N GLU A 63 -6.00 0.08 19.90
CA GLU A 63 -6.85 0.82 18.96
C GLU A 63 -6.04 1.60 17.92
N GLU A 64 -4.86 2.11 18.30
CA GLU A 64 -3.92 2.79 17.41
C GLU A 64 -3.41 1.86 16.29
N CYS A 65 -3.14 0.60 16.61
CA CYS A 65 -2.71 -0.41 15.64
C CYS A 65 -3.84 -0.75 14.65
N LEU A 66 -5.09 -0.82 15.12
CA LEU A 66 -6.26 -1.00 14.26
C LEU A 66 -6.51 0.21 13.35
N ALA A 67 -6.34 1.43 13.87
CA ALA A 67 -6.44 2.65 13.09
C ALA A 67 -5.36 2.70 11.99
N ASN A 68 -4.12 2.34 12.34
CA ASN A 68 -3.02 2.25 11.38
C ASN A 68 -3.28 1.17 10.33
N LEU A 69 -3.77 -0.01 10.71
CA LEU A 69 -4.16 -1.07 9.77
C LEU A 69 -5.22 -0.60 8.77
N ARG A 70 -6.25 0.13 9.25
CA ARG A 70 -7.28 0.72 8.38
C ARG A 70 -6.68 1.72 7.41
N ARG A 71 -5.78 2.60 7.89
CA ARG A 71 -5.04 3.56 7.05
C ARG A 71 -4.17 2.86 6.01
N THR A 72 -3.50 1.76 6.37
CA THR A 72 -2.69 1.00 5.40
C THR A 72 -3.58 0.36 4.34
N LYS A 73 -4.74 -0.19 4.72
CA LYS A 73 -5.70 -0.75 3.77
C LYS A 73 -6.25 0.29 2.80
N THR A 74 -6.65 1.46 3.30
CA THR A 74 -7.13 2.55 2.43
C THR A 74 -6.01 3.05 1.53
N ALA A 75 -4.80 3.25 2.05
CA ALA A 75 -3.62 3.64 1.27
C ALA A 75 -3.30 2.62 0.17
N ALA A 76 -3.38 1.32 0.47
CA ALA A 76 -3.13 0.25 -0.49
C ALA A 76 -4.18 0.24 -1.61
N LEU A 77 -5.45 0.45 -1.25
CA LEU A 77 -6.56 0.49 -2.21
C LEU A 77 -6.45 1.72 -3.14
N VAL A 78 -6.11 2.89 -2.57
CA VAL A 78 -5.84 4.12 -3.34
C VAL A 78 -4.66 3.92 -4.29
N THR A 79 -3.56 3.33 -3.79
CA THR A 79 -2.38 3.03 -4.60
C THR A 79 -2.77 2.11 -5.77
N ALA A 80 -3.47 1.01 -5.49
CA ALA A 80 -3.93 0.08 -6.53
C ALA A 80 -4.82 0.78 -7.58
N ALA A 81 -5.75 1.63 -7.16
CA ALA A 81 -6.59 2.39 -8.08
C ALA A 81 -5.79 3.33 -8.99
N ILE A 82 -4.80 4.05 -8.44
CA ILE A 82 -3.93 4.94 -9.22
C ILE A 82 -3.12 4.13 -10.26
N TRP A 83 -2.60 2.97 -9.87
CA TRP A 83 -1.86 2.09 -10.80
C TRP A 83 -2.75 1.54 -11.93
N VAL A 84 -4.01 1.20 -11.64
CA VAL A 84 -4.98 0.79 -12.66
C VAL A 84 -5.27 1.94 -13.63
N ILE A 85 -5.51 3.15 -13.12
CA ILE A 85 -5.76 4.34 -13.95
C ILE A 85 -4.55 4.64 -14.85
N LEU A 86 -3.34 4.57 -14.29
CA LEU A 86 -2.10 4.74 -15.04
C LEU A 86 -1.97 3.70 -16.16
N GLY A 87 -2.28 2.43 -15.87
CA GLY A 87 -2.27 1.36 -16.87
C GLY A 87 -3.25 1.60 -18.01
N ILE A 88 -4.50 1.98 -17.69
CA ILE A 88 -5.52 2.33 -18.68
C ILE A 88 -5.06 3.53 -19.51
N PHE A 89 -4.50 4.56 -18.88
CA PHE A 89 -3.98 5.74 -19.58
C PHE A 89 -2.87 5.38 -20.56
N ILE A 90 -1.92 4.51 -20.17
CA ILE A 90 -0.86 4.04 -21.07
C ILE A 90 -1.43 3.28 -22.26
N ILE A 91 -2.40 2.39 -22.04
CA ILE A 91 -3.04 1.61 -23.12
C ILE A 91 -3.78 2.56 -24.08
N ALA A 92 -4.58 3.48 -23.55
CA ALA A 92 -5.33 4.46 -24.35
C ALA A 92 -4.41 5.39 -25.15
N ALA A 93 -3.34 5.87 -24.51
CA ALA A 93 -2.31 6.69 -25.15
C ALA A 93 -1.66 5.94 -26.33
N ARG A 94 -1.33 4.65 -26.17
CA ARG A 94 -0.78 3.82 -27.24
C ARG A 94 -1.79 3.52 -28.35
N ALA A 95 -3.06 3.30 -28.01
CA ALA A 95 -4.10 3.03 -28.99
C ALA A 95 -4.43 4.25 -29.87
N LEU A 96 -4.25 5.46 -29.34
CA LEU A 96 -4.47 6.73 -30.06
C LEU A 96 -3.23 7.27 -30.79
N ASP A 97 -2.05 6.73 -30.47
CA ASP A 97 -0.80 7.01 -31.20
C ASP A 97 -0.59 6.10 -32.43
N VAL A 98 -1.39 5.03 -32.55
CA VAL A 98 -1.55 4.22 -33.78
C VAL A 98 -2.59 4.89 -34.67
#